data_AF-A0A3D8HND7-F1
#
_entry.id   AF-A0A3D8HND7-F1
#
_cell.length_a   1.000
_cell.length_b   1.000
_cell.length_c   1.000
_cell.angle_alpha   90.00
_cell.angle_beta   90.00
_cell.angle_gamma   90.00
#
_symmetry.space_group_name_H-M   'P 1'
#
loop_
_entity.id
_entity.type
_entity.pdbx_description
1 polymer ?
#
loop_
_entity_poly.entity_id
_entity_poly.type
_entity_poly.pdbx_seq_one_letter_code
_entity_poly.pdbx_strand_id
1 'polypeptide(L)'
;MEILNEEQKNEAKVLLEKLNLLYKERVRLDLIKVDRENALREEIASCCDVRNKDGESEPSKVKMPLVLALVDELFLEKQNKKEEEYATMEQYRTAFANQVNKEIVDGYVSIIGLQQENTLDIKEVFKEASILSKEVIEAINYLAKDTYKQELQEQKIQAGIINEKEPKDDSEKLAMVDFLKTLLQGKNDA
;
A
#
# COMPACT_ATOMS: atom_id res chain seq x y z
N MET A 1 -18.58 29.60 -11.72
CA MET A 1 -18.62 28.55 -12.76
C MET A 1 -18.66 29.24 -14.10
N GLU A 2 -17.71 28.93 -14.98
CA GLU A 2 -17.63 29.52 -16.32
C GLU A 2 -18.74 28.94 -17.21
N ILE A 3 -19.49 29.79 -17.91
CA ILE A 3 -20.58 29.36 -18.80
C ILE A 3 -19.99 29.12 -20.19
N LEU A 4 -19.99 27.86 -20.65
CA LEU A 4 -19.52 27.49 -21.98
C LEU A 4 -20.42 28.07 -23.08
N ASN A 5 -19.82 28.54 -24.18
CA ASN A 5 -20.54 28.96 -25.38
C ASN A 5 -21.00 27.74 -26.23
N GLU A 6 -21.81 27.95 -27.26
CA GLU A 6 -22.37 26.85 -28.06
C GLU A 6 -21.34 26.07 -28.88
N GLU A 7 -20.26 26.73 -29.34
CA GLU A 7 -19.16 26.06 -30.06
C GLU A 7 -18.40 25.13 -29.11
N GLN A 8 -18.07 25.59 -27.91
CA GLN A 8 -17.43 24.79 -26.86
C GLN A 8 -18.30 23.60 -26.44
N LYS A 9 -19.63 23.79 -26.32
CA LYS A 9 -20.56 22.69 -26.04
C LYS A 9 -20.59 21.66 -27.16
N ASN A 10 -20.56 22.10 -28.41
CA ASN A 10 -20.55 21.20 -29.57
C ASN A 10 -19.23 20.41 -29.67
N GLU A 11 -18.09 21.09 -29.48
CA GLU A 11 -16.79 20.45 -29.44
C GLU A 11 -16.70 19.41 -28.32
N ALA A 12 -17.17 19.74 -27.11
CA ALA A 12 -17.20 18.82 -25.98
C ALA A 12 -18.06 17.57 -26.26
N LYS A 13 -19.22 17.73 -26.92
CA LYS A 13 -20.07 16.60 -27.33
C LYS A 13 -19.37 15.68 -28.32
N VAL A 14 -18.76 16.25 -29.37
CA VAL A 14 -18.02 15.48 -30.39
C VAL A 14 -16.83 14.74 -29.78
N LEU A 15 -16.09 15.38 -28.88
CA LEU A 15 -14.99 14.74 -28.15
C LEU A 15 -15.50 13.58 -27.29
N LEU A 16 -16.59 13.78 -26.55
CA LEU A 16 -17.19 12.73 -25.72
C LEU A 16 -17.64 11.54 -26.56
N GLU A 17 -18.26 11.76 -27.71
CA GLU A 17 -18.64 10.69 -28.64
C GLU A 17 -17.44 9.90 -29.14
N LYS A 18 -16.36 10.57 -29.55
CA LYS A 18 -15.11 9.93 -29.98
C LYS A 18 -14.49 9.10 -28.85
N LEU A 19 -14.43 9.64 -27.64
CA LEU A 19 -13.91 8.93 -26.47
C LEU A 19 -14.78 7.72 -26.13
N ASN A 20 -16.10 7.84 -26.19
CA ASN A 20 -17.02 6.72 -25.94
C ASN A 20 -16.81 5.57 -26.93
N LEU A 21 -16.55 5.87 -28.20
CA LEU A 21 -16.24 4.84 -29.20
C LEU A 21 -14.89 4.15 -28.90
N LEU A 22 -13.86 4.93 -28.54
CA LEU A 22 -12.55 4.38 -28.16
C LEU A 22 -12.65 3.51 -26.90
N TYR A 23 -13.42 3.91 -25.89
CA TYR A 23 -13.60 3.11 -24.69
C TYR A 23 -14.40 1.84 -24.93
N LYS A 24 -15.40 1.85 -25.82
CA LYS A 24 -16.09 0.61 -26.23
C LYS A 24 -15.13 -0.37 -26.88
N GLU A 25 -14.27 0.11 -27.77
CA GLU A 25 -13.24 -0.72 -28.39
C GLU A 25 -12.22 -1.22 -27.37
N ARG A 26 -11.82 -0.37 -26.42
CA ARG A 26 -10.93 -0.75 -25.33
C ARG A 26 -11.50 -1.90 -24.50
N VAL A 27 -12.78 -1.82 -24.13
CA VAL A 27 -13.47 -2.91 -23.40
C VAL A 27 -13.41 -4.23 -24.19
N ARG A 28 -13.65 -4.19 -25.51
CA ARG A 28 -13.55 -5.36 -26.37
C ARG A 28 -12.13 -5.97 -26.35
N LEU A 29 -11.11 -5.13 -26.44
CA LEU A 29 -9.70 -5.57 -26.42
C LEU A 29 -9.30 -6.14 -25.05
N ASP A 30 -9.76 -5.54 -23.96
CA ASP A 30 -9.46 -6.01 -22.61
C ASP A 30 -10.10 -7.39 -22.35
N LEU A 31 -11.32 -7.65 -22.85
CA LEU A 31 -11.95 -8.97 -22.78
C LEU A 31 -11.15 -10.03 -23.57
N ILE A 32 -10.76 -9.72 -24.81
CA ILE A 32 -9.91 -10.63 -25.62
C ILE A 32 -8.60 -10.92 -24.90
N LYS A 33 -7.99 -9.89 -24.29
CA LYS A 33 -6.75 -10.05 -23.53
C LYS A 33 -6.91 -11.04 -22.38
N VAL A 34 -8.00 -10.96 -21.61
CA VAL A 34 -8.28 -11.90 -20.51
C VAL A 34 -8.33 -13.34 -21.02
N ASP A 35 -9.02 -13.60 -22.13
CA ASP A 35 -9.10 -14.94 -22.72
C ASP A 35 -7.72 -15.46 -23.13
N ARG A 36 -6.89 -14.61 -23.74
CA ARG A 36 -5.51 -14.96 -24.14
C ARG A 36 -4.59 -15.18 -22.95
N GLU A 37 -4.72 -14.39 -21.89
CA GLU A 37 -3.96 -14.59 -20.65
C GLU A 37 -4.33 -15.91 -19.98
N ASN A 38 -5.61 -16.31 -20.00
CA ASN A 38 -6.03 -17.61 -19.46
C ASN A 38 -5.46 -18.78 -20.27
N ALA A 39 -5.52 -18.72 -21.61
CA ALA A 39 -4.92 -19.74 -22.46
C ALA A 39 -3.40 -19.85 -22.25
N LEU A 40 -2.70 -18.70 -22.19
CA LEU A 40 -1.26 -18.68 -21.90
C LEU A 40 -0.95 -19.29 -20.52
N ARG A 41 -1.82 -19.04 -19.52
CA ARG A 41 -1.68 -19.60 -18.18
C ARG A 41 -1.76 -21.13 -18.19
N GLU A 42 -2.71 -21.68 -18.94
CA GLU A 42 -2.86 -23.12 -19.12
C GLU A 42 -1.64 -23.76 -19.79
N GLU A 43 -1.17 -23.14 -20.88
CA GLU A 43 0.02 -23.60 -21.61
C GLU A 43 1.28 -23.59 -20.73
N ILE A 44 1.53 -22.52 -19.98
CA ILE A 44 2.66 -22.43 -19.05
C ILE A 44 2.54 -23.48 -17.94
N ALA A 45 1.35 -23.68 -17.38
CA ALA A 45 1.14 -24.70 -16.35
C ALA A 45 1.46 -26.11 -16.87
N SER A 46 1.02 -26.41 -18.09
CA SER A 46 1.31 -27.66 -18.79
C SER A 46 2.81 -27.83 -19.05
N CYS A 47 3.47 -26.81 -19.61
CA CYS A 47 4.88 -26.86 -19.99
C CYS A 47 5.83 -26.90 -18.78
N CYS A 48 5.49 -26.24 -17.68
CA CYS A 48 6.29 -26.18 -16.45
C CYS A 48 5.87 -27.23 -15.41
N ASP A 49 5.01 -28.18 -15.78
CA ASP A 49 4.53 -29.26 -14.91
C ASP A 49 3.92 -28.76 -13.58
N VAL A 50 3.21 -27.62 -13.63
CA VAL A 50 2.55 -27.03 -12.47
C VAL A 50 1.27 -27.80 -12.19
N ARG A 51 1.34 -28.76 -11.27
CA ARG A 51 0.24 -29.68 -10.94
C ARG A 51 -0.25 -29.55 -9.51
N ASN A 52 -1.50 -29.99 -9.32
CA ASN A 52 -2.06 -30.24 -7.99
C ASN A 52 -1.57 -31.58 -7.41
N LYS A 53 -2.03 -31.92 -6.21
CA LYS A 53 -1.67 -33.18 -5.53
C LYS A 53 -2.16 -34.42 -6.27
N ASP A 54 -3.21 -34.26 -7.09
CA ASP A 54 -3.84 -35.33 -7.86
C ASP A 54 -3.19 -35.50 -9.25
N GLY A 55 -2.17 -34.70 -9.58
CA GLY A 55 -1.42 -34.76 -10.84
C GLY A 55 -2.09 -34.03 -12.01
N GLU A 56 -3.15 -33.26 -11.76
CA GLU A 56 -3.82 -32.44 -12.77
C GLU A 56 -3.13 -31.08 -12.92
N SER A 57 -3.13 -30.52 -14.13
CA SER A 57 -2.60 -29.18 -14.38
C SER A 57 -3.33 -28.15 -13.53
N GLU A 58 -2.58 -27.25 -12.89
CA GLU A 58 -3.11 -26.23 -11.98
C GLU A 58 -2.73 -24.81 -12.45
N PRO A 59 -3.38 -24.29 -13.51
CA PRO A 59 -3.07 -22.97 -14.08
C PRO A 59 -3.15 -21.82 -13.07
N SER A 60 -4.03 -21.91 -12.07
CA SER A 60 -4.18 -20.89 -11.03
C SER A 60 -2.90 -20.63 -10.22
N LYS A 61 -1.94 -21.57 -10.20
CA LYS A 61 -0.64 -21.41 -9.53
C LYS A 61 0.40 -20.66 -10.38
N VAL A 62 0.17 -20.52 -11.69
CA VAL A 62 1.06 -19.76 -12.58
C VAL A 62 1.01 -18.29 -12.22
N LYS A 63 2.20 -17.73 -11.95
CA LYS A 63 2.35 -16.33 -11.57
C LYS A 63 2.40 -15.45 -12.83
N MET A 64 1.22 -15.07 -13.33
CA MET A 64 1.11 -14.22 -14.53
C MET A 64 1.98 -12.95 -14.50
N PRO A 65 2.19 -12.24 -13.37
CA PRO A 65 3.10 -11.10 -13.35
C PRO A 65 4.56 -11.44 -13.73
N LEU A 66 5.02 -12.67 -13.51
CA LEU A 66 6.34 -13.14 -13.96
C LEU A 66 6.32 -13.46 -15.44
N VAL A 67 5.27 -14.16 -15.90
CA VAL A 67 5.06 -14.48 -17.32
C VAL A 67 5.01 -13.22 -18.16
N LEU A 68 4.25 -12.21 -17.73
CA LEU A 68 4.13 -10.94 -18.44
C LEU A 68 5.45 -10.16 -18.45
N ALA A 69 6.25 -10.21 -17.39
CA ALA A 69 7.58 -9.61 -17.39
C ALA A 69 8.50 -10.28 -18.42
N LEU A 70 8.45 -11.61 -18.53
CA LEU A 70 9.16 -12.36 -19.57
C LEU A 70 8.61 -12.07 -20.98
N VAL A 71 7.29 -11.90 -21.13
CA VAL A 71 6.72 -11.52 -22.43
C VAL A 71 7.22 -10.13 -22.85
N ASP A 72 7.20 -9.19 -21.92
CA ASP A 72 7.71 -7.84 -22.10
C ASP A 72 9.20 -7.84 -22.52
N GLU A 73 10.02 -8.68 -21.88
CA GLU A 73 11.45 -8.83 -22.17
C GLU A 73 11.71 -9.52 -23.52
N LEU A 74 11.18 -10.73 -23.69
CA LEU A 74 11.53 -11.62 -24.79
C LEU A 74 10.89 -11.21 -26.11
N PHE A 75 9.75 -10.51 -26.07
CA PHE A 75 8.97 -10.19 -27.28
C PHE A 75 8.69 -8.70 -27.46
N LEU A 76 8.81 -7.86 -26.43
CA LEU A 76 8.54 -6.42 -26.52
C LEU A 76 9.77 -5.55 -26.22
N GLU A 77 10.95 -6.16 -26.08
CA GLU A 77 12.24 -5.49 -25.85
C GLU A 77 12.23 -4.54 -24.64
N LYS A 78 11.47 -4.89 -23.60
CA LYS A 78 11.42 -4.12 -22.35
C LYS A 78 12.32 -4.73 -21.29
N GLN A 79 12.84 -3.87 -20.43
CA GLN A 79 13.65 -4.28 -19.29
C GLN A 79 12.84 -5.10 -18.27
N ASN A 80 13.39 -6.25 -17.86
CA ASN A 80 12.78 -7.11 -16.84
C ASN A 80 13.14 -6.64 -15.43
N LYS A 81 12.38 -5.67 -14.90
CA LYS A 81 12.60 -5.11 -13.56
C LYS A 81 12.59 -6.16 -12.45
N LYS A 82 11.89 -7.28 -12.62
CA LYS A 82 11.82 -8.34 -11.62
C LYS A 82 13.13 -9.11 -11.51
N GLU A 83 13.79 -9.33 -12.64
CA GLU A 83 15.13 -9.94 -12.67
C GLU A 83 16.16 -9.00 -12.05
N GLU A 84 16.10 -7.70 -12.32
CA GLU A 84 16.99 -6.71 -11.72
C GLU A 84 16.84 -6.60 -10.21
N GLU A 85 15.60 -6.58 -9.72
CA GLU A 85 15.29 -6.63 -8.30
C GLU A 85 15.86 -7.92 -7.68
N TYR A 86 15.71 -9.07 -8.33
CA TYR A 86 16.26 -10.34 -7.86
C TYR A 86 17.79 -10.33 -7.83
N ALA A 87 18.44 -9.86 -8.89
CA ALA A 87 19.90 -9.74 -8.95
C ALA A 87 20.42 -8.82 -7.83
N THR A 88 19.73 -7.71 -7.59
CA THR A 88 20.05 -6.78 -6.50
C THR A 88 19.86 -7.45 -5.13
N MET A 89 18.78 -8.21 -4.93
CA MET A 89 18.56 -8.98 -3.71
C MET A 89 19.67 -10.00 -3.45
N GLU A 90 20.15 -10.70 -4.48
CA GLU A 90 21.25 -11.68 -4.33
C GLU A 90 22.59 -11.00 -4.02
N GLN A 91 22.83 -9.81 -4.58
CA GLN A 91 23.97 -8.97 -4.16
C GLN A 91 23.88 -8.63 -2.67
N TYR A 92 22.71 -8.18 -2.21
CA TYR A 92 22.50 -7.86 -0.79
C TYR A 92 22.60 -9.10 0.11
N ARG A 93 22.07 -10.26 -0.31
CA ARG A 93 22.21 -11.53 0.42
C ARG A 93 23.68 -11.88 0.62
N THR A 94 24.47 -11.74 -0.44
CA THR A 94 25.92 -11.98 -0.39
C THR A 94 26.62 -11.01 0.56
N ALA A 95 26.22 -9.73 0.56
CA ALA A 95 26.74 -8.74 1.50
C ALA A 95 26.37 -9.08 2.95
N PHE A 96 25.13 -9.47 3.24
CA PHE A 96 24.71 -9.90 4.58
C PHE A 96 25.49 -11.12 5.08
N ALA A 97 25.85 -12.04 4.20
CA ALA A 97 26.61 -13.24 4.57
C ALA A 97 28.09 -12.96 4.88
N ASN A 98 28.69 -11.96 4.22
CA ASN A 98 30.17 -11.83 4.19
C ASN A 98 30.73 -10.47 4.60
N GLN A 99 29.95 -9.38 4.53
CA GLN A 99 30.48 -8.00 4.60
C GLN A 99 29.77 -7.12 5.61
N VAL A 100 28.45 -7.29 5.80
CA VAL A 100 27.67 -6.46 6.72
C VAL A 100 28.03 -6.82 8.17
N ASN A 101 28.28 -5.80 9.00
CA ASN A 101 28.54 -5.99 10.42
C ASN A 101 27.31 -6.59 11.12
N LYS A 102 27.50 -7.76 11.72
CA LYS A 102 26.45 -8.50 12.43
C LYS A 102 25.80 -7.69 13.55
N GLU A 103 26.56 -6.86 14.28
CA GLU A 103 26.02 -6.04 15.37
C GLU A 103 24.97 -5.03 14.87
N ILE A 104 25.16 -4.48 13.65
CA ILE A 104 24.20 -3.58 13.03
C ILE A 104 22.91 -4.35 12.69
N VAL A 105 23.04 -5.57 12.16
CA VAL A 105 21.91 -6.43 11.83
C VAL A 105 21.15 -6.85 13.08
N ASP A 106 21.86 -7.32 14.10
CA ASP A 106 21.29 -7.77 15.37
C ASP A 106 20.59 -6.59 16.07
N GLY A 107 21.19 -5.39 16.06
CA GLY A 107 20.56 -4.16 16.56
C GLY A 107 19.26 -3.83 15.83
N TYR A 108 19.25 -3.90 14.50
CA TYR A 108 18.04 -3.66 13.69
C TYR A 108 16.93 -4.70 13.97
N VAL A 109 17.29 -5.99 14.02
CA VAL A 109 16.35 -7.08 14.32
C VAL A 109 15.79 -6.96 15.74
N SER A 110 16.61 -6.55 16.71
CA SER A 110 16.17 -6.30 18.09
C SER A 110 15.10 -5.20 18.16
N ILE A 111 15.29 -4.09 17.45
CA ILE A 111 14.29 -3.02 17.38
C ILE A 111 12.97 -3.50 16.75
N ILE A 112 13.02 -4.37 15.73
CA ILE A 112 11.80 -4.99 15.17
C ILE A 112 11.07 -5.80 16.25
N GLY A 113 11.80 -6.60 17.02
CA GLY A 113 11.22 -7.38 18.13
C GLY A 113 10.54 -6.49 19.17
N LEU A 114 11.22 -5.43 19.62
CA LEU A 114 10.68 -4.48 20.59
C LEU A 114 9.45 -3.73 20.06
N GLN A 115 9.41 -3.39 18.77
CA GLN A 115 8.22 -2.78 18.14
C GLN A 115 7.03 -3.74 18.10
N GLN A 116 7.28 -5.03 17.86
CA GLN A 116 6.23 -6.05 17.89
C GLN A 116 5.68 -6.25 19.31
N GLU A 117 6.56 -6.33 20.30
CA GLU A 117 6.20 -6.40 21.72
C GLU A 117 5.35 -5.19 22.13
N ASN A 118 5.81 -3.97 21.84
CA ASN A 118 5.06 -2.75 22.13
C ASN A 118 3.68 -2.71 21.44
N THR A 119 3.57 -3.25 20.23
CA THR A 119 2.28 -3.36 19.53
C THR A 119 1.31 -4.31 20.26
N LEU A 120 1.84 -5.37 20.88
CA LEU A 120 1.04 -6.27 21.71
C LEU A 120 0.64 -5.58 23.01
N ASP A 121 1.57 -4.90 23.68
CA ASP A 121 1.31 -4.16 24.91
C ASP A 121 0.19 -3.12 24.73
N ILE A 122 0.23 -2.34 23.64
CA ILE A 122 -0.83 -1.38 23.30
C ILE A 122 -2.19 -2.08 23.20
N LYS A 123 -2.25 -3.28 22.60
CA LYS A 123 -3.50 -4.04 22.49
C LYS A 123 -3.97 -4.55 23.85
N GLU A 124 -3.06 -5.00 24.70
CA GLU A 124 -3.40 -5.46 26.04
C GLU A 124 -3.96 -4.32 26.91
N VAL A 125 -3.37 -3.13 26.86
CA VAL A 125 -3.89 -1.94 27.57
C VAL A 125 -5.34 -1.63 27.20
N PHE A 126 -5.71 -1.76 25.92
CA PHE A 126 -7.11 -1.56 25.52
C PHE A 126 -8.07 -2.65 26.03
N LYS A 127 -7.58 -3.87 26.31
CA LYS A 127 -8.41 -4.94 26.88
C LYS A 127 -8.69 -4.75 28.36
N GLU A 128 -7.84 -4.00 29.07
CA GLU A 128 -8.06 -3.64 30.47
C GLU A 128 -9.24 -2.67 30.64
N ALA A 129 -9.63 -1.96 29.58
CA ALA A 129 -10.80 -1.09 29.58
C ALA A 129 -12.11 -1.90 29.63
N SER A 130 -12.63 -2.11 30.85
CA SER A 130 -13.82 -2.93 31.10
C SER A 130 -15.14 -2.14 31.19
N ILE A 131 -15.07 -0.81 31.34
CA ILE A 131 -16.24 0.05 31.63
C ILE A 131 -16.52 1.05 30.50
N LEU A 132 -15.55 1.29 29.61
CA LEU A 132 -15.69 2.25 28.52
C LEU A 132 -16.49 1.65 27.35
N SER A 133 -17.33 2.46 26.70
CA SER A 133 -18.02 2.04 25.48
C SER A 133 -17.01 1.90 24.33
N LYS A 134 -17.41 1.12 23.32
CA LYS A 134 -16.59 0.90 22.12
C LYS A 134 -16.25 2.21 21.41
N GLU A 135 -17.20 3.13 21.32
CA GLU A 135 -17.02 4.44 20.68
C GLU A 135 -15.96 5.27 21.41
N VAL A 136 -15.96 5.25 22.75
CA VAL A 136 -14.96 5.95 23.56
C VAL A 136 -13.57 5.33 23.39
N ILE A 137 -13.47 4.00 23.36
CA ILE A 137 -12.20 3.28 23.12
C ILE A 137 -11.65 3.61 21.72
N GLU A 138 -12.50 3.62 20.70
CA GLU A 138 -12.12 3.98 19.33
C GLU A 138 -11.64 5.43 19.24
N ALA A 139 -12.30 6.35 19.93
CA ALA A 139 -11.92 7.74 19.98
C ALA A 139 -10.57 7.95 20.70
N ILE A 140 -10.32 7.25 21.81
CA ILE A 140 -9.02 7.26 22.51
C ILE A 140 -7.91 6.69 21.61
N ASN A 141 -8.15 5.58 20.91
CA ASN A 141 -7.19 5.00 19.97
C ASN A 141 -6.88 5.95 18.81
N TYR A 142 -7.89 6.66 18.31
CA TYR A 142 -7.72 7.69 17.29
C TYR A 142 -6.77 8.80 17.78
N LEU A 143 -7.04 9.35 18.96
CA LEU A 143 -6.20 10.37 19.59
C LEU A 143 -4.76 9.93 19.77
N ALA A 144 -4.56 8.75 20.38
CA ALA A 144 -3.23 8.24 20.67
C ALA A 144 -2.40 8.05 19.39
N LYS A 145 -3.03 7.58 18.30
CA LYS A 145 -2.39 7.46 16.98
C LYS A 145 -2.08 8.81 16.34
N ASP A 146 -2.93 9.81 16.56
CA ASP A 146 -2.69 11.16 16.06
C ASP A 146 -1.51 11.81 16.78
N THR A 147 -1.48 11.75 18.11
CA THR A 147 -0.36 12.20 18.94
C THR A 147 0.93 11.50 18.54
N TYR A 148 0.93 10.17 18.41
CA TYR A 148 2.09 9.41 17.95
C TYR A 148 2.62 9.90 16.58
N LYS A 149 1.73 10.19 15.62
CA LYS A 149 2.15 10.67 14.29
C LYS A 149 2.77 12.06 14.36
N GLN A 150 2.19 12.96 15.15
CA GLN A 150 2.70 14.31 15.36
C GLN A 150 4.08 14.25 16.01
N GLU A 151 4.21 13.54 17.13
CA GLU A 151 5.49 13.34 17.82
C GLU A 151 6.54 12.72 16.90
N LEU A 152 6.20 11.67 16.17
CA LEU A 152 7.13 11.03 15.23
C LEU A 152 7.59 12.00 14.13
N GLN A 153 6.68 12.83 13.61
CA GLN A 153 7.01 13.81 12.59
C GLN A 153 7.93 14.90 13.14
N GLU A 154 7.60 15.45 14.31
CA GLU A 154 8.43 16.44 15.01
C GLU A 154 9.84 15.90 15.28
N GLN A 155 9.93 14.69 15.82
CA GLN A 155 11.22 14.04 16.10
C GLN A 155 12.02 13.77 14.81
N LYS A 156 11.37 13.39 13.70
CA LYS A 156 12.04 13.22 12.40
C LYS A 156 12.54 14.54 11.82
N ILE A 157 11.80 15.64 12.01
CA ILE A 157 12.23 16.99 11.60
C ILE A 157 13.42 17.43 12.45
N GLN A 158 13.34 17.30 13.78
CA GLN A 158 14.42 17.65 14.71
C GLN A 158 15.70 16.84 14.44
N ALA A 159 15.56 15.56 14.08
CA ALA A 159 16.67 14.70 13.69
C ALA A 159 17.19 14.94 12.26
N GLY A 160 16.60 15.86 11.50
CA GLY A 160 16.99 16.17 10.11
C GLY A 160 16.68 15.06 9.09
N ILE A 161 15.80 14.12 9.43
CA ILE A 161 15.42 12.98 8.58
C ILE A 161 14.45 13.42 7.47
N ILE A 162 13.58 14.38 7.76
CA ILE A 162 12.62 14.95 6.80
C ILE A 162 12.55 16.48 6.92
N ASN A 163 12.19 17.14 5.83
CA ASN A 163 11.88 18.57 5.84
C ASN A 163 10.48 18.82 6.37
N GLU A 164 10.30 19.96 7.03
CA GLU A 164 9.00 20.46 7.45
C GLU A 164 8.08 20.67 6.23
N LYS A 165 6.88 20.10 6.28
CA LYS A 165 5.84 20.28 5.26
C LYS A 165 4.68 21.05 5.87
N GLU A 166 3.99 21.85 5.06
CA GLU A 166 2.77 22.53 5.48
C GLU A 166 1.73 21.53 6.01
N PRO A 167 1.04 21.84 7.13
CA PRO A 167 0.00 21.00 7.67
C PRO A 167 -1.13 20.83 6.63
N LYS A 168 -1.62 19.60 6.46
CA LYS A 168 -2.89 19.38 5.74
C LYS A 168 -4.06 19.75 6.66
N ASP A 169 -5.09 20.36 6.09
CA ASP A 169 -6.33 20.71 6.78
C ASP A 169 -7.07 19.43 7.21
N ASP A 170 -7.00 19.11 8.51
CA ASP A 170 -7.66 17.97 9.19
C ASP A 170 -8.69 18.49 10.24
N SER A 171 -9.32 19.64 9.94
CA SER A 171 -10.23 20.39 10.84
C SER A 171 -11.34 19.57 11.52
N GLU A 172 -11.97 18.60 10.85
CA GLU A 172 -13.02 17.75 11.45
C GLU A 172 -12.48 16.78 12.51
N LYS A 173 -11.25 16.30 12.36
CA LYS A 173 -10.61 15.40 13.34
C LYS A 173 -10.10 16.17 14.55
N LEU A 174 -9.58 17.37 14.34
CA LEU A 174 -9.18 18.30 15.39
C LEU A 174 -10.34 18.63 16.34
N ALA A 175 -11.57 18.79 15.81
CA ALA A 175 -12.75 19.04 16.64
C ALA A 175 -13.07 17.88 17.60
N MET A 176 -12.94 16.62 17.15
CA MET A 176 -13.13 15.44 18.00
C MET A 176 -12.00 15.29 19.02
N VAL A 177 -10.77 15.64 18.63
CA VAL A 177 -9.59 15.68 19.51
C VAL A 177 -9.77 16.71 20.62
N ASP A 178 -10.23 17.91 20.29
CA ASP A 178 -10.43 19.01 21.25
C ASP A 178 -11.57 18.71 22.24
N PHE A 179 -12.65 18.09 21.76
CA PHE A 179 -13.74 17.63 22.63
C PHE A 179 -13.24 16.63 23.69
N LEU A 180 -12.44 15.63 23.29
CA LEU A 180 -11.91 14.63 24.21
C LEU A 180 -10.81 15.16 25.12
N LYS A 181 -9.94 16.06 24.63
CA LYS A 181 -8.95 16.78 25.47
C LYS A 181 -9.63 17.57 26.57
N THR A 182 -10.73 18.27 26.23
CA THR A 182 -11.55 19.01 27.21
C THR A 182 -12.20 18.08 28.23
N LEU A 183 -12.65 16.90 27.80
CA LEU A 183 -13.27 15.91 28.68
C LEU A 183 -12.27 15.26 29.66
N LEU A 184 -11.04 15.01 29.21
CA LEU A 184 -9.99 14.32 29.99
C LEU A 184 -9.15 15.24 30.86
N GLN A 185 -9.00 16.52 30.49
CA GLN A 185 -8.22 17.50 31.27
C GLN A 185 -8.98 18.07 32.48
N GLY A 186 -10.21 17.64 32.74
CA GLY A 186 -10.98 17.91 33.95
C GLY A 186 -10.81 19.35 34.46
N LYS A 187 -11.75 20.24 34.10
CA LYS A 187 -11.95 21.45 34.89
C LYS A 187 -12.10 21.08 36.37
N ASN A 188 -11.01 21.22 37.13
CA ASN A 188 -11.05 21.44 38.58
C ASN A 188 -11.67 22.82 38.78
N ASP A 189 -12.98 22.91 38.58
CA ASP A 189 -13.75 24.05 39.04
C ASP A 189 -14.03 23.78 40.53
N ALA A 190 -13.14 24.31 41.37
CA ALA A 190 -13.39 24.57 42.79
C ALA A 190 -14.33 25.78 42.96
#